data_AF-W8QFU1-F1
#
_entry.id   AF-W8QFU1-F1
#
_cell.length_a   1.000
_cell.length_b   1.000
_cell.length_c   1.000
_cell.angle_alpha   90.00
_cell.angle_beta   90.00
_cell.angle_gamma   90.00
#
_symmetry.space_group_name_H-M   'P 1'
#
loop_
_entity.id
_entity.type
_entity.pdbx_description
1 polymer ?
#
loop_
_entity_poly.entity_id
_entity_poly.type
_entity_poly.pdbx_seq_one_letter_code
_entity_poly.pdbx_strand_id
1 'polypeptide(L)'
;ANGGTSGTGGSSANPDSKSFPAVPFSSLDFNPTCAITNYNDPTNVRNCELVGLRDLNQGNSYVRDKIVDFLNHLTQLGVAGFRVDAAKHMWPGDLGAIYARLSNLNTAHGFSSGSKPYIFQEVIDLGSEAIKKSEYTGLGAITEFRHSDSIGKVFRGKDKLRYLNNWGTSWGFAASDRSLIFVDNHDNQRGHGAGGADVLTYKVPKQYKMASAFMLAHPFGTPRVMSSFAFSNTDQGPPTTNGENIASPIFNSDKSCSGGWVCEHRWRQIYNMVGFRNAVGTAEI
;
A
#
# COMPACT_ATOMS: atom_id res chain seq x y z
N ALA A 1 0.08 20.05 7.37
CA ALA A 1 1.04 19.04 6.89
C ALA A 1 2.49 19.53 6.88
N ASN A 2 2.90 20.44 7.78
CA ASN A 2 4.20 21.10 7.63
C ASN A 2 5.40 20.25 8.07
N GLY A 3 5.17 19.08 8.69
CA GLY A 3 6.07 17.92 8.74
C GLY A 3 7.49 18.11 9.30
N GLY A 4 7.88 19.33 9.69
CA GLY A 4 9.26 19.73 9.90
C GLY A 4 9.91 20.30 8.61
N THR A 5 10.97 21.10 8.78
CA THR A 5 11.76 21.67 7.68
C THR A 5 13.00 20.84 7.33
N SER A 6 13.15 19.66 7.94
CA SER A 6 14.30 18.77 7.77
C SER A 6 13.83 17.33 7.58
N GLY A 7 14.30 16.67 6.53
CA GLY A 7 14.08 15.25 6.27
C GLY A 7 15.03 14.36 7.07
N THR A 8 14.69 13.08 7.20
CA THR A 8 15.50 12.09 7.92
C THR A 8 16.89 11.87 7.32
N GLY A 9 17.06 12.15 6.02
CA GLY A 9 18.35 12.16 5.33
C GLY A 9 19.14 13.48 5.45
N GLY A 10 18.70 14.43 6.29
CA GLY A 10 19.37 15.72 6.51
C GLY A 10 19.06 16.81 5.47
N SER A 11 18.23 16.53 4.47
CA SER A 11 17.80 17.53 3.49
C SER A 11 16.84 18.55 4.09
N SER A 12 16.97 19.82 3.76
CA SER A 12 16.02 20.86 4.16
C SER A 12 14.85 20.98 3.18
N ALA A 13 13.71 21.46 3.68
CA ALA A 13 12.54 21.82 2.89
C ALA A 13 11.79 23.01 3.52
N ASN A 14 11.15 23.79 2.68
CA ASN A 14 10.13 24.76 3.10
C ASN A 14 8.81 24.42 2.37
N PRO A 15 7.95 23.57 2.98
CA PRO A 15 6.70 23.17 2.36
C PRO A 15 5.73 24.33 2.10
N ASP A 16 5.77 25.41 2.88
CA ASP A 16 4.87 26.56 2.70
C ASP A 16 5.17 27.33 1.42
N SER A 17 6.45 27.43 1.05
CA SER A 17 6.88 28.01 -0.24
C SER A 17 7.07 26.97 -1.35
N LYS A 18 6.70 25.69 -1.10
CA LYS A 18 6.89 24.57 -2.03
C LYS A 18 8.35 24.42 -2.48
N SER A 19 9.30 24.63 -1.57
CA SER A 19 10.74 24.53 -1.85
C SER A 19 11.32 23.25 -1.26
N PHE A 20 11.84 22.38 -2.14
CA PHE A 20 12.49 21.13 -1.79
C PHE A 20 13.85 21.05 -2.52
N PRO A 21 14.86 21.82 -2.06
CA PRO A 21 16.11 22.06 -2.79
C PRO A 21 16.98 20.83 -3.02
N ALA A 22 16.81 19.75 -2.24
CA ALA A 22 17.57 18.53 -2.46
C ALA A 22 17.19 17.78 -3.76
N VAL A 23 16.02 18.06 -4.35
CA VAL A 23 15.56 17.36 -5.56
C VAL A 23 16.02 17.98 -6.89
N PRO A 24 16.01 19.31 -7.13
CA PRO A 24 15.36 20.46 -6.49
C PRO A 24 13.94 20.74 -7.05
N PHE A 25 12.90 20.70 -6.22
CA PHE A 25 11.56 21.17 -6.58
C PHE A 25 11.27 22.57 -6.05
N SER A 26 10.46 23.31 -6.81
CA SER A 26 9.99 24.66 -6.56
C SER A 26 8.47 24.73 -6.75
N SER A 27 7.86 25.89 -6.48
CA SER A 27 6.42 26.09 -6.70
C SER A 27 5.92 25.80 -8.13
N LEU A 28 6.79 25.80 -9.14
CA LEU A 28 6.47 25.47 -10.53
C LEU A 28 6.19 23.97 -10.76
N ASP A 29 6.58 23.14 -9.81
CA ASP A 29 6.53 21.68 -9.91
C ASP A 29 5.28 21.08 -9.24
N PHE A 30 4.42 21.93 -8.68
CA PHE A 30 3.22 21.54 -7.94
C PHE A 30 1.95 22.10 -8.59
N ASN A 31 0.84 21.41 -8.37
CA ASN A 31 -0.47 21.95 -8.70
C ASN A 31 -0.79 23.20 -7.87
N PRO A 32 -1.71 24.08 -8.33
CA PRO A 32 -2.21 25.20 -7.54
C PRO A 32 -2.72 24.74 -6.17
N THR A 33 -2.52 25.55 -5.14
CA THR A 33 -2.95 25.18 -3.79
C THR A 33 -4.48 25.22 -3.68
N CYS A 34 -5.05 24.07 -3.36
CA CYS A 34 -6.44 23.85 -3.00
C CYS A 34 -6.52 22.62 -2.10
N ALA A 35 -7.61 22.45 -1.35
CA ALA A 35 -7.84 21.25 -0.54
C ALA A 35 -8.75 20.26 -1.26
N ILE A 36 -8.51 18.97 -1.06
CA ILE A 36 -9.47 17.93 -1.45
C ILE A 36 -10.70 18.03 -0.53
N THR A 37 -11.86 18.32 -1.11
CA THR A 37 -13.12 18.50 -0.39
C THR A 37 -14.28 17.71 -1.01
N ASN A 38 -14.12 17.22 -2.24
CA ASN A 38 -15.17 16.53 -2.97
C ASN A 38 -14.65 15.29 -3.73
N TYR A 39 -14.85 14.10 -3.16
CA TYR A 39 -14.48 12.82 -3.78
C TYR A 39 -15.35 12.41 -5.00
N ASN A 40 -16.37 13.21 -5.33
CA ASN A 40 -17.15 13.06 -6.56
C ASN A 40 -16.64 13.96 -7.71
N ASP A 41 -15.61 14.77 -7.47
CA ASP A 41 -14.92 15.56 -8.50
C ASP A 41 -13.49 15.02 -8.68
N PRO A 42 -13.22 14.25 -9.76
CA PRO A 42 -11.89 13.71 -10.02
C PRO A 42 -10.79 14.77 -10.14
N THR A 43 -11.12 15.98 -10.62
CA THR A 43 -10.15 17.08 -10.71
C THR A 43 -9.76 17.57 -9.33
N ASN A 44 -10.73 17.75 -8.44
CA ASN A 44 -10.45 18.10 -7.05
C ASN A 44 -9.62 17.02 -6.34
N VAL A 45 -9.90 15.74 -6.55
CA VAL A 45 -9.16 14.65 -5.89
C VAL A 45 -7.71 14.51 -6.39
N ARG A 46 -7.46 14.80 -7.68
CA ARG A 46 -6.15 14.57 -8.33
C ARG A 46 -5.25 15.80 -8.46
N ASN A 47 -5.80 17.01 -8.27
CA ASN A 47 -5.03 18.25 -8.43
C ASN A 47 -4.98 19.11 -7.15
N CYS A 48 -5.59 18.66 -6.05
CA CYS A 48 -5.58 19.39 -4.78
C CYS A 48 -4.81 18.64 -3.69
N GLU A 49 -4.39 19.38 -2.68
CA GLU A 49 -3.55 18.93 -1.59
C GLU A 49 -4.31 17.98 -0.67
N LEU A 50 -3.90 16.71 -0.63
CA LEU A 50 -4.39 15.71 0.31
C LEU A 50 -3.94 16.09 1.73
N VAL A 51 -4.88 16.49 2.58
CA VAL A 51 -4.64 16.95 3.98
C VAL A 51 -3.54 18.02 4.10
N GLY A 52 -3.39 18.86 3.06
CA GLY A 52 -2.40 19.93 2.98
C GLY A 52 -1.00 19.50 2.53
N LEU A 53 -0.82 18.25 2.10
CA LEU A 53 0.42 17.79 1.45
C LEU A 53 0.56 18.48 0.09
N ARG A 54 1.74 19.05 -0.18
CA ARG A 54 1.98 19.78 -1.43
C ARG A 54 1.93 18.82 -2.62
N ASP A 55 0.97 19.07 -3.50
CA ASP A 55 0.57 18.16 -4.57
C ASP A 55 1.43 18.36 -5.82
N LEU A 56 2.34 17.41 -6.12
CA LEU A 56 3.22 17.48 -7.29
C LEU A 56 2.40 17.42 -8.58
N ASN A 57 2.75 18.23 -9.57
CA ASN A 57 2.11 18.21 -10.89
C ASN A 57 2.81 17.20 -11.80
N GLN A 58 2.35 15.95 -11.81
CA GLN A 58 2.93 14.92 -12.69
C GLN A 58 2.60 15.15 -14.16
N GLY A 59 1.78 16.14 -14.53
CA GLY A 59 1.63 16.61 -15.91
C GLY A 59 2.88 17.33 -16.44
N ASN A 60 3.72 17.85 -15.54
CA ASN A 60 5.01 18.47 -15.88
C ASN A 60 6.08 17.41 -16.18
N SER A 61 6.73 17.51 -17.33
CA SER A 61 7.77 16.54 -17.74
C SER A 61 8.95 16.50 -16.78
N TYR A 62 9.36 17.64 -16.20
CA TYR A 62 10.46 17.69 -15.24
C TYR A 62 10.13 16.90 -13.97
N VAL A 63 8.88 16.98 -13.48
CA VAL A 63 8.41 16.18 -12.34
C VAL A 63 8.44 14.69 -12.68
N ARG A 64 7.95 14.30 -13.86
CA ARG A 64 8.02 12.90 -14.32
C ARG A 64 9.47 12.42 -14.42
N ASP A 65 10.38 13.24 -14.93
CA ASP A 65 11.81 12.90 -15.05
C ASP A 65 12.41 12.58 -13.69
N LYS A 66 12.19 13.44 -12.69
CA LYS A 66 12.68 13.23 -11.32
C LYS A 66 12.13 11.95 -10.68
N ILE A 67 10.84 11.66 -10.89
CA ILE A 67 10.23 10.42 -10.40
C ILE A 67 10.83 9.20 -11.10
N VAL A 68 10.96 9.24 -12.43
CA VAL A 68 11.53 8.16 -13.23
C VAL A 68 12.98 7.89 -12.84
N ASP A 69 13.80 8.93 -12.65
CA ASP A 69 15.19 8.79 -12.22
C ASP A 69 15.29 8.08 -10.87
N PHE A 70 14.47 8.49 -9.90
CA PHE A 70 14.41 7.85 -8.59
C PHE A 70 14.00 6.38 -8.66
N LEU A 71 12.92 6.06 -9.39
CA LEU A 71 12.43 4.69 -9.52
C LEU A 71 13.42 3.80 -10.30
N ASN A 72 14.07 4.33 -11.34
CA ASN A 72 15.10 3.62 -12.08
C ASN A 72 16.35 3.38 -11.23
N HIS A 73 16.75 4.35 -10.40
CA HIS A 73 17.84 4.15 -9.45
C HIS A 73 17.54 2.98 -8.49
N LEU A 74 16.34 2.94 -7.89
CA LEU A 74 15.95 1.82 -7.03
C LEU A 74 15.90 0.48 -7.78
N THR A 75 15.42 0.49 -9.03
CA THR A 75 15.38 -0.70 -9.89
C THR A 75 16.79 -1.24 -10.15
N GLN A 76 17.77 -0.34 -10.37
CA GLN A 76 19.17 -0.71 -10.52
C GLN A 76 19.76 -1.32 -9.23
N LEU A 77 19.32 -0.85 -8.07
CA LEU A 77 19.69 -1.41 -6.75
C LEU A 77 19.03 -2.77 -6.44
N GLY A 78 18.15 -3.27 -7.33
CA GLY A 78 17.60 -4.62 -7.25
C GLY A 78 16.20 -4.73 -6.64
N VAL A 79 15.45 -3.64 -6.50
CA VAL A 79 14.03 -3.74 -6.10
C VAL A 79 13.21 -4.42 -7.21
N ALA A 80 12.24 -5.26 -6.83
CA ALA A 80 11.41 -6.00 -7.78
C ALA A 80 10.19 -5.21 -8.28
N GLY A 81 9.87 -4.07 -7.67
CA GLY A 81 8.61 -3.37 -7.90
C GLY A 81 8.32 -2.28 -6.88
N PHE A 82 7.14 -1.66 -7.02
CA PHE A 82 6.75 -0.48 -6.26
C PHE A 82 5.31 -0.55 -5.77
N ARG A 83 5.12 -0.24 -4.48
CA ARG A 83 3.83 0.18 -3.91
C ARG A 83 3.68 1.66 -4.23
N VAL A 84 2.72 2.00 -5.08
CA VAL A 84 2.46 3.39 -5.44
C VAL A 84 1.45 3.96 -4.45
N ASP A 85 1.95 4.79 -3.54
CA ASP A 85 1.17 5.51 -2.52
C ASP A 85 0.14 6.43 -3.18
N ALA A 86 -1.03 6.58 -2.55
CA ALA A 86 -2.03 7.58 -2.93
C ALA A 86 -2.36 7.62 -4.44
N ALA A 87 -2.31 6.48 -5.15
CA ALA A 87 -2.48 6.44 -6.60
C ALA A 87 -3.84 7.00 -7.06
N LYS A 88 -4.88 6.92 -6.22
CA LYS A 88 -6.18 7.59 -6.45
C LYS A 88 -6.02 9.09 -6.76
N HIS A 89 -5.05 9.74 -6.11
CA HIS A 89 -4.78 11.19 -6.19
C HIS A 89 -3.86 11.58 -7.35
N MET A 90 -3.55 10.65 -8.26
CA MET A 90 -2.76 10.93 -9.46
C MET A 90 -3.56 10.56 -10.71
N TRP A 91 -3.30 11.24 -11.83
CA TRP A 91 -3.94 10.87 -13.09
C TRP A 91 -3.36 9.56 -13.63
N PRO A 92 -4.20 8.60 -14.07
CA PRO A 92 -3.73 7.37 -14.70
C PRO A 92 -2.83 7.62 -15.92
N GLY A 93 -3.09 8.70 -16.67
CA GLY A 93 -2.26 9.10 -17.82
C GLY A 93 -0.83 9.47 -17.41
N ASP A 94 -0.66 10.20 -16.31
CA ASP A 94 0.65 10.59 -15.79
C ASP A 94 1.41 9.38 -15.23
N LEU A 95 0.71 8.52 -14.49
CA LEU A 95 1.26 7.26 -13.99
C LEU A 95 1.69 6.34 -15.14
N GLY A 96 0.87 6.22 -16.18
CA GLY A 96 1.23 5.48 -17.39
C GLY A 96 2.47 6.02 -18.08
N ALA A 97 2.61 7.35 -18.19
CA ALA A 97 3.80 7.99 -18.75
C ALA A 97 5.07 7.74 -17.90
N ILE A 98 4.95 7.69 -16.58
CA ILE A 98 6.05 7.35 -15.67
C ILE A 98 6.43 5.87 -15.82
N TYR A 99 5.45 4.95 -15.72
CA TYR A 99 5.71 3.51 -15.74
C TYR A 99 6.28 3.02 -17.07
N ALA A 100 5.88 3.63 -18.20
CA ALA A 100 6.41 3.31 -19.52
C ALA A 100 7.93 3.59 -19.65
N ARG A 101 8.47 4.45 -18.79
CA ARG A 101 9.89 4.85 -18.78
C ARG A 101 10.73 4.11 -17.75
N LEU A 102 10.13 3.17 -17.02
CA LEU A 102 10.86 2.35 -16.07
C LEU A 102 11.74 1.32 -16.81
N SER A 103 12.97 1.20 -16.32
CA SER A 103 13.92 0.19 -16.73
C SER A 103 13.39 -1.19 -16.40
N ASN A 104 13.86 -2.19 -17.15
CA ASN A 104 13.64 -3.58 -16.76
C ASN A 104 14.41 -3.87 -15.46
N LEU A 105 13.97 -4.89 -14.73
CA LEU A 105 14.60 -5.36 -13.51
C LEU A 105 16.05 -5.81 -13.77
N ASN A 106 16.93 -5.51 -12.80
CA ASN A 106 18.36 -5.74 -12.96
C ASN A 106 18.70 -7.23 -12.85
N THR A 107 19.18 -7.83 -13.94
CA THR A 107 19.53 -9.27 -14.01
C THR A 107 20.66 -9.68 -13.07
N ALA A 108 21.50 -8.73 -12.62
CA ALA A 108 22.51 -8.99 -11.59
C ALA A 108 21.91 -9.42 -10.24
N HIS A 109 20.63 -9.12 -9.99
CA HIS A 109 19.89 -9.54 -8.80
C HIS A 109 19.04 -10.81 -9.03
N GLY A 110 19.28 -11.55 -10.11
CA GLY A 110 18.62 -12.84 -10.38
C GLY A 110 17.28 -12.74 -11.10
N PHE A 111 16.89 -11.56 -11.59
CA PHE A 111 15.71 -11.41 -12.44
C PHE A 111 15.99 -11.88 -13.88
N SER A 112 14.96 -12.41 -14.54
CA SER A 112 15.03 -12.77 -15.96
C SER A 112 15.20 -11.52 -16.84
N SER A 113 15.89 -11.67 -17.97
CA SER A 113 16.01 -10.58 -18.94
C SER A 113 14.62 -10.15 -19.43
N GLY A 114 14.39 -8.84 -19.48
CA GLY A 114 13.10 -8.27 -19.91
C GLY A 114 12.04 -8.20 -18.81
N SER A 115 12.29 -8.71 -17.60
CA SER A 115 11.35 -8.59 -16.48
C SER A 115 11.05 -7.12 -16.17
N LYS A 116 9.77 -6.77 -16.02
CA LYS A 116 9.33 -5.42 -15.65
C LYS A 116 9.11 -5.30 -14.14
N PRO A 117 9.29 -4.11 -13.54
CA PRO A 117 8.92 -3.87 -12.16
C PRO A 117 7.46 -4.21 -11.89
N TYR A 118 7.18 -4.92 -10.79
CA TYR A 118 5.82 -5.18 -10.34
C TYR A 118 5.22 -3.90 -9.74
N ILE A 119 4.15 -3.39 -10.35
CA ILE A 119 3.46 -2.19 -9.88
C ILE A 119 2.15 -2.60 -9.21
N PHE A 120 1.96 -2.14 -7.97
CA PHE A 120 0.65 -2.16 -7.33
C PHE A 120 0.30 -0.81 -6.70
N GLN A 121 -0.93 -0.40 -6.91
CA GLN A 121 -1.36 0.99 -6.73
C GLN A 121 -2.36 1.09 -5.59
N GLU A 122 -2.13 2.03 -4.68
CA GLU A 122 -3.10 2.32 -3.63
C GLU A 122 -4.29 3.10 -4.19
N VAL A 123 -5.40 2.40 -4.39
CA VAL A 123 -6.66 2.99 -4.83
C VAL A 123 -7.76 2.53 -3.87
N ILE A 124 -8.11 3.37 -2.91
CA ILE A 124 -9.20 3.10 -1.96
C ILE A 124 -10.54 3.23 -2.69
N ASP A 125 -11.12 2.14 -3.19
CA ASP A 125 -12.43 2.17 -3.87
C ASP A 125 -13.43 1.20 -3.24
N LEU A 126 -14.32 1.73 -2.41
CA LEU A 126 -15.46 1.02 -1.83
C LEU A 126 -16.75 1.18 -2.65
N GLY A 127 -16.72 1.92 -3.76
CA GLY A 127 -17.80 2.00 -4.76
C GLY A 127 -18.58 3.31 -4.86
N SER A 128 -18.49 4.20 -3.87
CA SER A 128 -19.34 5.40 -3.75
C SER A 128 -18.73 6.71 -4.27
N GLU A 129 -17.52 6.67 -4.83
CA GLU A 129 -16.77 7.87 -5.27
C GLU A 129 -16.65 7.93 -6.80
N ALA A 130 -16.31 9.08 -7.37
CA ALA A 130 -16.19 9.24 -8.82
C ALA A 130 -15.02 8.44 -9.43
N ILE A 131 -13.89 8.37 -8.71
CA ILE A 131 -12.70 7.65 -9.15
C ILE A 131 -12.86 6.17 -8.85
N LYS A 132 -12.60 5.33 -9.85
CA LYS A 132 -12.75 3.87 -9.77
C LYS A 132 -11.41 3.16 -9.87
N LYS A 133 -11.27 2.03 -9.19
CA LYS A 133 -10.09 1.15 -9.30
C LYS A 133 -9.83 0.67 -10.73
N SER A 134 -10.89 0.52 -11.53
CA SER A 134 -10.79 0.07 -12.94
C SER A 134 -9.93 0.99 -13.80
N GLU A 135 -9.85 2.29 -13.48
CA GLU A 135 -9.00 3.26 -14.18
C GLU A 135 -7.50 2.94 -14.09
N TYR A 136 -7.09 2.15 -13.08
CA TYR A 136 -5.68 1.85 -12.77
C TYR A 136 -5.28 0.41 -13.09
N THR A 137 -6.25 -0.51 -13.25
CA THR A 137 -5.97 -1.94 -13.49
C THR A 137 -5.23 -2.23 -14.80
N GLY A 138 -5.32 -1.32 -15.78
CA GLY A 138 -4.54 -1.40 -17.02
C GLY A 138 -3.06 -1.07 -16.84
N LEU A 139 -2.69 -0.40 -15.74
CA LEU A 139 -1.31 0.05 -15.45
C LEU A 139 -0.54 -0.92 -14.55
N GLY A 140 -1.25 -1.75 -13.79
CA GLY A 140 -0.68 -2.66 -12.80
C GLY A 140 -1.76 -3.22 -11.89
N ALA A 141 -1.34 -3.88 -10.81
CA ALA A 141 -2.27 -4.31 -9.77
C ALA A 141 -2.78 -3.09 -8.95
N ILE A 142 -3.87 -3.29 -8.21
CA ILE A 142 -4.40 -2.33 -7.25
C ILE A 142 -4.53 -2.98 -5.86
N THR A 143 -4.50 -2.18 -4.81
CA THR A 143 -4.90 -2.61 -3.47
C THR A 143 -6.41 -2.83 -3.41
N GLU A 144 -6.87 -4.07 -3.25
CA GLU A 144 -8.31 -4.36 -3.21
C GLU A 144 -8.87 -4.13 -1.80
N PHE A 145 -9.21 -2.87 -1.48
CA PHE A 145 -9.74 -2.51 -0.16
C PHE A 145 -11.08 -3.19 0.17
N ARG A 146 -11.90 -3.56 -0.84
CA ARG A 146 -13.13 -4.32 -0.59
C ARG A 146 -12.85 -5.71 -0.05
N HIS A 147 -11.68 -6.30 -0.36
CA HIS A 147 -11.29 -7.57 0.23
C HIS A 147 -11.15 -7.42 1.76
N SER A 148 -10.42 -6.40 2.22
CA SER A 148 -10.23 -6.10 3.65
C SER A 148 -11.57 -5.80 4.36
N ASP A 149 -12.44 -5.00 3.74
CA ASP A 149 -13.78 -4.68 4.27
C ASP A 149 -14.68 -5.92 4.37
N SER A 150 -14.84 -6.67 3.27
CA SER A 150 -15.71 -7.84 3.22
C SER A 150 -15.23 -8.97 4.12
N ILE A 151 -13.92 -9.26 4.15
CA ILE A 151 -13.38 -10.35 4.98
C ILE A 151 -13.52 -9.99 6.46
N GLY A 152 -13.36 -8.72 6.81
CA GLY A 152 -13.61 -8.19 8.15
C GLY A 152 -15.05 -8.43 8.60
N LYS A 153 -16.03 -8.03 7.77
CA LYS A 153 -17.47 -8.25 8.06
C LYS A 153 -17.82 -9.72 8.25
N VAL A 154 -17.35 -10.59 7.37
CA VAL A 154 -17.61 -12.04 7.44
C VAL A 154 -17.06 -12.63 8.74
N PHE A 155 -15.79 -12.39 9.07
CA PHE A 155 -15.15 -13.00 10.26
C PHE A 155 -15.51 -12.30 11.58
N ARG A 156 -16.17 -11.13 11.54
CA ARG A 156 -16.87 -10.52 12.69
C ARG A 156 -18.30 -11.04 12.87
N GLY A 157 -18.80 -11.87 11.96
CA GLY A 157 -20.17 -12.39 12.01
C GLY A 157 -21.23 -11.39 11.55
N LYS A 158 -20.83 -10.28 10.91
CA LYS A 158 -21.76 -9.36 10.24
C LYS A 158 -22.22 -9.90 8.88
N ASP A 159 -21.53 -10.92 8.37
CA ASP A 159 -21.97 -11.72 7.23
C ASP A 159 -21.64 -13.22 7.45
N LYS A 160 -22.23 -14.11 6.66
CA LYS A 160 -22.16 -15.56 6.86
C LYS A 160 -20.99 -16.17 6.08
N LEU A 161 -20.18 -17.00 6.73
CA LEU A 161 -19.09 -17.78 6.11
C LEU A 161 -19.55 -18.57 4.87
N ARG A 162 -20.79 -19.06 4.84
CA ARG A 162 -21.34 -19.83 3.71
C ARG A 162 -21.34 -19.06 2.38
N TYR A 163 -21.30 -17.73 2.41
CA TYR A 163 -21.30 -16.91 1.20
C TYR A 163 -19.91 -16.78 0.56
N LEU A 164 -18.85 -17.23 1.24
CA LEU A 164 -17.52 -17.25 0.67
C LEU A 164 -17.36 -18.23 -0.52
N ASN A 165 -18.41 -19.00 -0.87
CA ASN A 165 -18.41 -19.93 -2.01
C ASN A 165 -18.12 -19.28 -3.36
N ASN A 166 -18.37 -17.98 -3.52
CA ASN A 166 -18.11 -17.22 -4.74
C ASN A 166 -17.18 -16.02 -4.47
N TRP A 167 -16.29 -16.14 -3.48
CA TRP A 167 -15.35 -15.09 -3.09
C TRP A 167 -14.48 -14.64 -4.27
N GLY A 168 -14.54 -13.36 -4.63
CA GLY A 168 -13.84 -12.83 -5.79
C GLY A 168 -14.61 -11.71 -6.50
N THR A 169 -14.61 -11.72 -7.82
CA THR A 169 -15.27 -10.68 -8.65
C THR A 169 -16.77 -10.56 -8.39
N SER A 170 -17.47 -11.64 -8.01
CA SER A 170 -18.88 -11.61 -7.60
C SER A 170 -19.14 -10.75 -6.36
N TRP A 171 -18.10 -10.47 -5.55
CA TRP A 171 -18.14 -9.55 -4.41
C TRP A 171 -17.78 -8.10 -4.82
N GLY A 172 -17.70 -7.83 -6.13
CA GLY A 172 -17.31 -6.53 -6.67
C GLY A 172 -15.80 -6.25 -6.56
N PHE A 173 -14.97 -7.28 -6.40
CA PHE A 173 -13.51 -7.14 -6.48
C PHE A 173 -13.07 -6.97 -7.95
N ALA A 174 -11.88 -6.42 -8.15
CA ALA A 174 -11.22 -6.44 -9.46
C ALA A 174 -10.84 -7.87 -9.84
N ALA A 175 -10.36 -8.06 -11.07
CA ALA A 175 -9.86 -9.36 -11.52
C ALA A 175 -8.71 -9.83 -10.62
N SER A 176 -8.64 -11.15 -10.38
CA SER A 176 -7.68 -11.77 -9.45
C SER A 176 -6.22 -11.38 -9.74
N ASP A 177 -5.83 -11.38 -11.01
CA ASP A 177 -4.49 -11.01 -11.50
C ASP A 177 -4.18 -9.51 -11.36
N ARG A 178 -5.18 -8.69 -11.01
CA ARG A 178 -5.08 -7.25 -10.79
C ARG A 178 -5.27 -6.85 -9.34
N SER A 179 -5.46 -7.79 -8.43
CA SER A 179 -5.75 -7.51 -7.01
C SER A 179 -4.59 -7.90 -6.10
N LEU A 180 -3.99 -6.91 -5.44
CA LEU A 180 -3.22 -7.12 -4.22
C LEU A 180 -4.19 -7.09 -3.03
N ILE A 181 -4.33 -8.23 -2.36
CA ILE A 181 -5.29 -8.41 -1.27
C ILE A 181 -4.60 -8.43 0.08
N PHE A 182 -5.33 -8.04 1.12
CA PHE A 182 -4.85 -8.00 2.49
C PHE A 182 -6.04 -8.06 3.46
N VAL A 183 -5.76 -8.45 4.70
CA VAL A 183 -6.74 -8.37 5.80
C VAL A 183 -6.74 -6.95 6.39
N ASP A 184 -5.56 -6.39 6.61
CA ASP A 184 -5.31 -5.02 7.03
C ASP A 184 -4.07 -4.41 6.35
N ASN A 185 -3.95 -3.09 6.41
CA ASN A 185 -2.73 -2.36 6.04
C ASN A 185 -2.35 -1.41 7.19
N HIS A 186 -1.27 -0.65 7.00
CA HIS A 186 -0.76 0.26 8.02
C HIS A 186 -1.73 1.40 8.37
N ASP A 187 -2.54 1.89 7.42
CA ASP A 187 -3.54 2.93 7.67
C ASP A 187 -4.76 2.39 8.41
N ASN A 188 -5.41 1.37 7.86
CA ASN A 188 -6.72 0.95 8.33
C ASN A 188 -6.66 0.18 9.65
N GLN A 189 -5.52 -0.39 10.01
CA GLN A 189 -5.32 -0.93 11.37
C GLN A 189 -5.31 0.16 12.45
N ARG A 190 -5.10 1.43 12.05
CA ARG A 190 -5.18 2.63 12.90
C ARG A 190 -6.52 3.36 12.78
N GLY A 191 -7.46 2.83 12.00
CA GLY A 191 -8.74 3.49 11.72
C GLY A 191 -8.65 4.61 10.69
N HIS A 192 -7.51 4.76 10.00
CA HIS A 192 -7.37 5.67 8.87
C HIS A 192 -7.81 5.00 7.56
N GLY A 193 -8.25 5.77 6.58
CA GLY A 193 -8.69 5.23 5.28
C GLY A 193 -9.99 4.42 5.37
N ALA A 194 -10.03 3.26 4.72
CA ALA A 194 -11.25 2.47 4.49
C ALA A 194 -11.41 1.26 5.44
N GLY A 195 -12.67 0.86 5.66
CA GLY A 195 -13.06 -0.36 6.38
C GLY A 195 -13.51 -0.14 7.84
N GLY A 196 -13.12 0.97 8.45
CA GLY A 196 -13.60 1.40 9.78
C GLY A 196 -13.50 0.30 10.85
N ALA A 197 -14.57 0.13 11.64
CA ALA A 197 -14.60 -0.83 12.75
C ALA A 197 -14.55 -2.31 12.32
N ASP A 198 -14.70 -2.59 11.01
CA ASP A 198 -14.71 -3.96 10.50
C ASP A 198 -13.33 -4.51 10.19
N VAL A 199 -12.32 -3.65 10.07
CA VAL A 199 -10.92 -4.08 9.86
C VAL A 199 -10.47 -5.01 10.99
N LEU A 200 -9.92 -6.15 10.62
CA LEU A 200 -9.34 -7.12 11.55
C LEU A 200 -7.84 -6.85 11.63
N THR A 201 -7.31 -6.78 12.85
CA THR A 201 -5.89 -6.51 13.11
C THR A 201 -5.34 -7.49 14.14
N TYR A 202 -4.04 -7.43 14.42
CA TYR A 202 -3.42 -8.22 15.49
C TYR A 202 -4.10 -8.04 16.86
N LYS A 203 -4.83 -6.93 17.09
CA LYS A 203 -5.58 -6.64 18.33
C LYS A 203 -6.83 -7.52 18.50
N VAL A 204 -7.28 -8.21 17.46
CA VAL A 204 -8.38 -9.19 17.48
C VAL A 204 -7.89 -10.55 16.94
N PRO A 205 -6.96 -11.20 17.65
CA PRO A 205 -6.06 -12.20 17.06
C PRO A 205 -6.76 -13.46 16.55
N LYS A 206 -7.88 -13.88 17.17
CA LYS A 206 -8.60 -15.07 16.73
C LYS A 206 -9.20 -14.86 15.33
N GLN A 207 -9.99 -13.80 15.16
CA GLN A 207 -10.62 -13.46 13.89
C GLN A 207 -9.57 -13.12 12.84
N TYR A 208 -8.53 -12.37 13.21
CA TYR A 208 -7.44 -12.02 12.30
C TYR A 208 -6.79 -13.26 11.69
N LYS A 209 -6.37 -14.22 12.53
CA LYS A 209 -5.76 -15.47 12.07
C LYS A 209 -6.69 -16.29 11.18
N MET A 210 -7.99 -16.33 11.48
CA MET A 210 -8.97 -17.03 10.65
C MET A 210 -9.11 -16.36 9.26
N ALA A 211 -9.22 -15.03 9.22
CA ALA A 211 -9.29 -14.27 7.97
C ALA A 211 -8.00 -14.40 7.14
N SER A 212 -6.83 -14.29 7.77
CA SER A 212 -5.54 -14.47 7.09
C SER A 212 -5.38 -15.89 6.55
N ALA A 213 -5.82 -16.91 7.30
CA ALA A 213 -5.79 -18.29 6.82
C ALA A 213 -6.68 -18.48 5.59
N PHE A 214 -7.91 -17.92 5.59
CA PHE A 214 -8.77 -17.95 4.41
C PHE A 214 -8.14 -17.24 3.21
N MET A 215 -7.61 -16.02 3.41
CA MET A 215 -6.92 -15.25 2.37
C MET A 215 -5.74 -16.03 1.75
N LEU A 216 -4.95 -16.72 2.59
CA LEU A 216 -3.79 -17.48 2.13
C LEU A 216 -4.18 -18.81 1.45
N ALA A 217 -5.26 -19.44 1.89
CA ALA A 217 -5.79 -20.68 1.28
C ALA A 217 -6.51 -20.45 -0.06
N HIS A 218 -7.15 -19.29 -0.23
CA HIS A 218 -7.95 -19.00 -1.42
C HIS A 218 -7.08 -18.50 -2.59
N PRO A 219 -7.29 -18.95 -3.86
CA PRO A 219 -6.41 -18.63 -4.99
C PRO A 219 -6.53 -17.17 -5.46
N PHE A 220 -7.61 -16.47 -5.09
CA PHE A 220 -7.85 -15.09 -5.49
C PHE A 220 -6.72 -14.15 -5.03
N GLY A 221 -6.27 -13.27 -5.92
CA GLY A 221 -5.36 -12.17 -5.65
C GLY A 221 -3.91 -12.56 -5.30
N THR A 222 -3.08 -11.52 -5.19
CA THR A 222 -1.74 -11.62 -4.60
C THR A 222 -1.81 -11.21 -3.13
N PRO A 223 -1.64 -12.14 -2.17
CA PRO A 223 -1.80 -11.83 -0.75
C PRO A 223 -0.61 -11.03 -0.20
N ARG A 224 -0.92 -10.00 0.59
CA ARG A 224 0.03 -9.27 1.43
C ARG A 224 -0.34 -9.49 2.89
N VAL A 225 0.64 -9.92 3.69
CA VAL A 225 0.53 -10.05 5.14
C VAL A 225 1.15 -8.81 5.79
N MET A 226 0.39 -8.12 6.65
CA MET A 226 0.92 -7.01 7.44
C MET A 226 1.88 -7.54 8.50
N SER A 227 2.91 -6.76 8.82
CA SER A 227 3.80 -7.03 9.95
C SER A 227 4.00 -5.74 10.73
N SER A 228 3.35 -5.65 11.89
CA SER A 228 3.21 -4.42 12.65
C SER A 228 4.25 -4.27 13.76
N PHE A 229 4.34 -3.03 14.25
CA PHE A 229 4.75 -2.75 15.61
C PHE A 229 3.51 -2.46 16.47
N ALA A 230 3.63 -2.69 17.78
CA ALA A 230 2.55 -2.46 18.72
C ALA A 230 2.37 -0.96 18.96
N PHE A 231 1.12 -0.50 18.93
CA PHE A 231 0.78 0.91 19.17
C PHE A 231 -0.49 1.05 20.02
N SER A 232 -0.53 2.08 20.85
CA SER A 232 -1.70 2.50 21.63
C SER A 232 -2.32 3.80 21.12
N ASN A 233 -1.55 4.61 20.38
CA ASN A 233 -1.98 5.83 19.71
C ASN A 233 -1.86 5.68 18.17
N THR A 234 -2.79 6.26 17.42
CA THR A 234 -2.83 6.17 15.94
C THR A 234 -1.65 6.88 15.28
N ASP A 235 -1.14 7.95 15.91
CA ASP A 235 0.02 8.71 15.42
C ASP A 235 1.35 8.20 15.98
N GLN A 236 1.34 7.09 16.72
CA GLN A 236 2.56 6.54 17.32
C GLN A 236 3.50 5.97 16.23
N GLY A 237 4.74 6.45 16.24
CA GLY A 237 5.83 5.91 15.43
C GLY A 237 6.29 4.52 15.89
N PRO A 238 7.25 3.91 15.16
CA PRO A 238 7.80 2.61 15.52
C PRO A 238 8.58 2.65 16.85
N PRO A 239 8.93 1.49 17.44
CA PRO A 239 9.85 1.43 18.57
C PRO A 239 11.18 2.12 18.24
N THR A 240 11.67 2.97 19.13
CA THR A 240 12.95 3.68 18.99
C THR A 240 13.87 3.41 20.18
N THR A 241 15.18 3.51 19.96
CA THR A 241 16.19 3.36 21.03
C THR A 241 16.38 4.63 21.85
N ASN A 242 16.19 5.79 21.22
CA ASN A 242 16.47 7.10 21.81
C ASN A 242 15.46 8.19 21.38
N GLY A 243 14.31 7.81 20.83
CA GLY A 243 13.33 8.75 20.26
C GLY A 243 13.52 9.04 18.76
N GLU A 244 14.71 8.79 18.21
CA GLU A 244 15.05 9.14 16.81
C GLU A 244 15.41 7.90 15.97
N ASN A 245 16.20 6.98 16.54
CA ASN A 245 16.69 5.79 15.86
C ASN A 245 15.73 4.61 16.09
N ILE A 246 15.23 4.01 15.00
CA ILE A 246 14.34 2.84 15.04
C ILE A 246 15.07 1.67 15.72
N ALA A 247 14.45 1.09 16.75
CA ALA A 247 14.97 -0.09 17.43
C ALA A 247 14.71 -1.35 16.61
N SER A 248 15.73 -2.18 16.41
CA SER A 248 15.60 -3.44 15.69
C SER A 248 14.65 -4.42 16.43
N PRO A 249 13.90 -5.27 15.70
CA PRO A 249 13.17 -6.38 16.30
C PRO A 249 14.08 -7.34 17.06
N ILE A 250 13.61 -7.83 18.21
CA ILE A 250 14.28 -8.89 18.97
C ILE A 250 13.63 -10.21 18.60
N PHE A 251 14.42 -11.20 18.18
CA PHE A 251 13.93 -12.53 17.82
C PHE A 251 14.14 -13.52 18.96
N ASN A 252 13.04 -14.05 19.49
CA ASN A 252 13.06 -14.98 20.61
C ASN A 252 13.33 -16.42 20.13
N SER A 253 13.73 -17.31 21.04
CA SER A 253 14.00 -18.72 20.74
C SER A 253 12.78 -19.49 20.21
N ASP A 254 11.57 -19.04 20.53
CA ASP A 254 10.30 -19.59 20.03
C ASP A 254 9.87 -19.01 18.66
N LYS A 255 10.76 -18.25 18.00
CA LYS A 255 10.58 -17.54 16.72
C LYS A 255 9.65 -16.32 16.77
N SER A 256 9.06 -16.00 17.92
CA SER A 256 8.29 -14.76 18.10
C SER A 256 9.21 -13.53 18.11
N CYS A 257 8.61 -12.34 18.01
CA CYS A 257 9.31 -11.07 18.18
C CYS A 257 9.01 -10.45 19.53
N SER A 258 9.96 -9.68 20.06
CA SER A 258 9.78 -8.77 21.19
C SER A 258 10.36 -7.38 20.86
N GLY A 259 10.43 -6.47 21.85
CA GLY A 259 10.89 -5.08 21.62
C GLY A 259 9.83 -4.17 20.97
N GLY A 260 8.55 -4.48 21.17
CA GLY A 260 7.43 -3.71 20.60
C GLY A 260 7.05 -4.12 19.17
N TRP A 261 7.64 -5.16 18.61
CA TRP A 261 7.31 -5.68 17.28
C TRP A 261 6.32 -6.85 17.36
N VAL A 262 5.24 -6.78 16.58
CA VAL A 262 4.15 -7.78 16.59
C VAL A 262 4.51 -9.02 15.76
N CYS A 263 5.12 -8.80 14.59
CA CYS A 263 5.59 -9.84 13.68
C CYS A 263 4.54 -10.92 13.34
N GLU A 264 3.37 -10.51 12.85
CA GLU A 264 2.30 -11.43 12.43
C GLU A 264 2.79 -12.47 11.42
N HIS A 265 3.73 -12.10 10.54
CA HIS A 265 4.39 -13.00 9.58
C HIS A 265 5.15 -14.18 10.24
N ARG A 266 5.49 -14.09 11.54
CA ARG A 266 6.14 -15.14 12.33
C ARG A 266 5.16 -15.99 13.14
N TRP A 267 3.87 -15.66 13.14
CA TRP A 267 2.88 -16.47 13.84
C TRP A 267 2.71 -17.81 13.14
N ARG A 268 2.66 -18.90 13.91
CA ARG A 268 2.52 -20.28 13.39
C ARG A 268 1.39 -20.43 12.40
N GLN A 269 0.25 -19.82 12.69
CA GLN A 269 -0.95 -19.88 11.84
C GLN A 269 -0.75 -19.14 10.51
N ILE A 270 0.14 -18.16 10.44
CA ILE A 270 0.38 -17.37 9.23
C ILE A 270 1.45 -18.03 8.37
N TYR A 271 2.65 -18.30 8.91
CA TYR A 271 3.72 -18.88 8.08
C TYR A 271 3.40 -20.33 7.63
N ASN A 272 2.65 -21.11 8.42
CA ASN A 272 2.19 -22.43 7.94
C ASN A 272 1.18 -22.28 6.79
N MET A 273 0.34 -21.23 6.78
CA MET A 273 -0.61 -20.99 5.70
C MET A 273 0.06 -20.43 4.44
N VAL A 274 1.20 -19.73 4.59
CA VAL A 274 2.10 -19.46 3.46
C VAL A 274 2.67 -20.77 2.90
N GLY A 275 3.12 -21.69 3.77
CA GLY A 275 3.54 -23.03 3.38
C GLY A 275 2.44 -23.83 2.67
N PHE A 276 1.20 -23.77 3.18
CA PHE A 276 0.03 -24.35 2.54
C PHE A 276 -0.19 -23.79 1.14
N ARG A 277 -0.19 -22.46 0.99
CA ARG A 277 -0.35 -21.80 -0.32
C ARG A 277 0.71 -22.24 -1.32
N ASN A 278 1.96 -22.34 -0.88
CA ASN A 278 3.06 -22.82 -1.73
C ASN A 278 2.87 -24.28 -2.14
N ALA A 279 2.35 -25.13 -1.25
CA ALA A 279 2.12 -26.55 -1.53
C ALA A 279 0.98 -26.78 -2.52
N VAL A 280 -0.10 -25.99 -2.45
CA VAL A 280 -1.24 -26.11 -3.37
C VAL A 280 -1.03 -25.37 -4.70
N GLY A 281 -0.14 -24.38 -4.75
CA GLY A 281 0.22 -23.69 -5.98
C GLY A 281 -0.98 -23.05 -6.69
N THR A 282 -1.23 -23.48 -7.94
CA THR A 282 -2.33 -23.01 -8.79
C THR A 282 -3.52 -23.98 -8.84
N ALA A 283 -3.65 -24.90 -7.88
CA ALA A 283 -4.80 -25.79 -7.82
C ALA A 283 -6.13 -24.98 -7.73
N GLU A 284 -7.14 -25.42 -8.47
CA GLU A 284 -8.47 -24.80 -8.46
C GLU A 284 -9.26 -25.16 -7.20
N ILE A 285 -10.21 -24.31 -6.81
CA ILE A 285 -11.19 -24.55 -5.73
C ILE A 285 -12.49 -25.10 -6.32
#